data_AF-A0A2A5DXS6-F1
#
_entry.id   AF-A0A2A5DXS6-F1
#
_cell.length_a   1.000
_cell.length_b   1.000
_cell.length_c   1.000
_cell.angle_alpha   90.00
_cell.angle_beta   90.00
_cell.angle_gamma   90.00
#
_symmetry.space_group_name_H-M   'P 1'
#
loop_
_entity.id
_entity.type
_entity.pdbx_description
1 polymer ?
#
loop_
_entity_poly.entity_id
_entity_poly.type
_entity_poly.pdbx_seq_one_letter_code
_entity_poly.pdbx_strand_id
1 'polypeptide(L)'
;MLIAIYQIPLEFQHLHNLNWIHMNCPRCQAPLSAGKFHNIPMHKCTSCEGMLIPQKNLLKILQRLSMDLSMSISLHSPIKPVENNNEHCNCPSCQKEMSNYGYMGSKTVIIDNCSDCWLLWVDALEIGTMALLYARTEKRSEYRELKSLSRQSDLVADYMIQNAVFEAFAYGYMMG
;
A
#
# COMPACT_ATOMS: atom_id res chain seq x y z
N MET A 1 -21.36 -39.52 12.38
CA MET A 1 -21.77 -38.52 11.36
C MET A 1 -20.66 -37.48 11.30
N LEU A 2 -19.77 -37.64 10.32
CA LEU A 2 -18.47 -36.95 10.25
C LEU A 2 -18.67 -35.51 9.77
N ILE A 3 -18.23 -34.54 10.59
CA ILE A 3 -18.23 -33.13 10.23
C ILE A 3 -17.08 -32.93 9.24
N ALA A 4 -17.41 -32.42 8.05
CA ALA A 4 -16.45 -32.16 6.98
C ALA A 4 -15.41 -31.13 7.44
N ILE A 5 -14.18 -31.61 7.65
CA ILE A 5 -13.00 -30.78 7.90
C ILE A 5 -12.68 -30.11 6.56
N TYR A 6 -13.00 -28.82 6.45
CA TYR A 6 -12.56 -28.01 5.31
C TYR A 6 -11.03 -28.07 5.24
N GLN A 7 -10.50 -28.74 4.22
CA GLN A 7 -9.07 -28.77 3.95
C GLN A 7 -8.60 -27.36 3.56
N ILE A 8 -7.89 -26.72 4.49
CA ILE A 8 -7.19 -25.47 4.25
C ILE A 8 -6.00 -25.78 3.33
N PRO A 9 -5.77 -25.02 2.23
CA PRO A 9 -4.64 -25.21 1.34
C PRO A 9 -3.29 -25.12 2.08
N LEU A 10 -2.34 -26.00 1.72
CA LEU A 10 -1.02 -26.16 2.36
C LEU A 10 -0.18 -24.87 2.45
N GLU A 11 -0.45 -23.87 1.61
CA GLU A 11 0.21 -22.55 1.64
C GLU A 11 -0.15 -21.68 2.86
N PHE A 12 -1.15 -22.06 3.66
CA PHE A 12 -1.58 -21.34 4.86
C PHE A 12 -1.01 -21.91 6.18
N GLN A 13 -0.14 -22.92 6.12
CA GLN A 13 0.37 -23.61 7.32
C GLN A 13 1.25 -22.72 8.23
N HIS A 14 1.77 -21.59 7.77
CA HIS A 14 2.50 -20.65 8.64
C HIS A 14 1.59 -19.74 9.49
N LEU A 15 0.25 -19.88 9.39
CA LEU A 15 -0.72 -19.12 10.20
C LEU A 15 -1.37 -19.96 11.33
N HIS A 16 -0.82 -21.15 11.62
CA HIS A 16 -1.43 -22.16 12.50
C HIS A 16 -1.61 -21.80 13.99
N ASN A 17 -1.27 -20.58 14.44
CA ASN A 17 -1.48 -20.13 15.83
C ASN A 17 -2.47 -18.97 15.98
N LEU A 18 -3.21 -18.63 14.93
CA LEU A 18 -4.23 -17.60 15.00
C LEU A 18 -5.58 -18.31 15.24
N ASN A 19 -6.24 -18.00 16.35
CA ASN A 19 -7.56 -18.55 16.66
C ASN A 19 -8.61 -17.62 16.03
N TRP A 20 -8.82 -17.73 14.70
CA TRP A 20 -9.66 -16.83 13.88
C TRP A 20 -11.17 -16.91 14.17
N ILE A 21 -11.59 -17.70 15.17
CA ILE A 21 -12.97 -18.19 15.25
C ILE A 21 -13.90 -17.15 15.91
N HIS A 22 -13.39 -16.34 16.84
CA HIS A 22 -14.14 -15.26 17.47
C HIS A 22 -13.21 -14.11 17.87
N MET A 23 -13.26 -13.01 17.14
CA MET A 23 -12.53 -11.79 17.46
C MET A 23 -13.50 -10.61 17.51
N ASN A 24 -13.29 -9.72 18.49
CA ASN A 24 -14.06 -8.50 18.63
C ASN A 24 -13.27 -7.32 18.08
N CYS A 25 -13.99 -6.34 17.54
CA CYS A 25 -13.44 -5.09 17.08
C CYS A 25 -12.77 -4.35 18.26
N PRO A 26 -11.51 -3.93 18.17
CA PRO A 26 -10.84 -3.28 19.26
C PRO A 26 -11.35 -1.85 19.51
N ARG A 27 -12.08 -1.26 18.55
CA ARG A 27 -12.71 0.07 18.66
C ARG A 27 -14.09 0.02 19.32
N CYS A 28 -14.98 -0.85 18.83
CA CYS A 28 -16.39 -0.85 19.26
C CYS A 28 -16.86 -2.17 19.87
N GLN A 29 -15.96 -3.15 20.01
CA GLN A 29 -16.22 -4.49 20.59
C GLN A 29 -17.24 -5.35 19.83
N ALA A 30 -17.80 -4.87 18.71
CA ALA A 30 -18.64 -5.68 17.83
C ALA A 30 -17.86 -6.87 17.24
N PRO A 31 -18.52 -8.02 17.01
CA PRO A 31 -17.87 -9.19 16.43
C PRO A 31 -17.33 -8.88 15.02
N LEU A 32 -16.13 -9.36 14.74
CA LEU A 32 -15.51 -9.23 13.43
C LEU A 32 -16.01 -10.33 12.49
N SER A 33 -16.39 -9.94 11.27
CA SER A 33 -16.73 -10.89 10.20
C SER A 33 -15.48 -11.28 9.42
N ALA A 34 -15.20 -12.57 9.34
CA ALA A 34 -14.18 -13.09 8.44
C ALA A 34 -14.62 -12.88 6.97
N GLY A 35 -13.66 -12.56 6.12
CA GLY A 35 -13.92 -12.30 4.70
C GLY A 35 -12.65 -12.32 3.87
N LYS A 36 -12.80 -11.95 2.59
CA LYS A 36 -11.69 -11.81 1.65
C LYS A 36 -11.85 -10.55 0.82
N PHE A 37 -10.75 -9.86 0.58
CA PHE A 37 -10.65 -8.80 -0.42
C PHE A 37 -9.74 -9.29 -1.55
N HIS A 38 -10.29 -9.55 -2.73
CA HIS A 38 -9.53 -10.15 -3.86
C HIS A 38 -8.68 -11.37 -3.44
N ASN A 39 -9.30 -12.36 -2.78
CA ASN A 39 -8.66 -13.56 -2.23
C ASN A 39 -7.67 -13.33 -1.06
N ILE A 40 -7.51 -12.10 -0.59
CA ILE A 40 -6.70 -11.78 0.59
C ILE A 40 -7.57 -11.95 1.85
N PRO A 41 -7.23 -12.89 2.76
CA PRO A 41 -8.01 -13.07 3.99
C PRO A 41 -7.84 -11.87 4.92
N MET A 42 -8.96 -11.43 5.49
CA MET A 42 -9.04 -10.34 6.46
C MET A 42 -10.30 -10.50 7.31
N HIS A 43 -10.39 -9.70 8.38
CA HIS A 43 -11.65 -9.49 9.07
C HIS A 43 -12.08 -8.05 8.99
N LYS A 44 -13.39 -7.84 8.99
CA LYS A 44 -14.02 -6.53 8.95
C LYS A 44 -15.02 -6.39 10.09
N CYS A 45 -15.02 -5.24 10.75
CA CYS A 45 -16.09 -4.86 11.65
C CYS A 45 -17.26 -4.31 10.83
N THR A 46 -18.46 -4.86 11.01
CA THR A 46 -19.67 -4.38 10.32
C THR A 46 -20.29 -3.14 10.97
N SER A 47 -19.74 -2.66 12.09
CA SER A 47 -20.23 -1.49 12.81
C SER A 47 -19.40 -0.24 12.51
N CYS A 48 -18.07 -0.32 12.64
CA CYS A 48 -17.17 0.82 12.40
C CYS A 48 -16.40 0.71 11.08
N GLU A 49 -16.62 -0.35 10.30
CA GLU A 49 -15.98 -0.60 9.00
C GLU A 49 -14.44 -0.79 9.05
N GLY A 50 -13.85 -0.82 10.25
CA GLY A 50 -12.44 -1.10 10.47
C GLY A 50 -12.05 -2.54 10.10
N MET A 51 -10.77 -2.72 9.76
CA MET A 51 -10.25 -3.96 9.19
C MET A 51 -9.05 -4.49 9.97
N LEU A 52 -9.04 -5.80 10.18
CA LEU A 52 -7.89 -6.55 10.69
C LEU A 52 -7.24 -7.30 9.53
N ILE A 53 -6.03 -6.89 9.17
CA ILE A 53 -5.31 -7.39 7.99
C ILE A 53 -3.95 -7.98 8.37
N PRO A 54 -3.51 -9.08 7.73
CA PRO A 54 -2.12 -9.51 7.84
C PRO A 54 -1.17 -8.46 7.27
N GLN A 55 -0.13 -8.08 8.01
CA GLN A 55 0.82 -7.05 7.60
C GLN A 55 1.45 -7.35 6.23
N LYS A 56 1.80 -8.62 5.98
CA LYS A 56 2.36 -9.09 4.70
C LYS A 56 1.46 -8.84 3.48
N ASN A 57 0.17 -8.61 3.70
CA ASN A 57 -0.81 -8.41 2.64
C ASN A 57 -1.13 -6.93 2.39
N LEU A 58 -0.65 -6.00 3.24
CA LEU A 58 -0.97 -4.58 3.13
C LEU A 58 -0.63 -4.02 1.74
N LEU A 59 0.58 -4.27 1.23
CA LEU A 59 1.01 -3.75 -0.07
C LEU A 59 0.07 -4.21 -1.21
N LYS A 60 -0.33 -5.48 -1.20
CA LYS A 60 -1.25 -6.04 -2.22
C LYS A 60 -2.62 -5.38 -2.15
N ILE A 61 -3.12 -5.11 -0.94
CA ILE A 61 -4.39 -4.41 -0.72
C ILE A 61 -4.29 -2.98 -1.27
N LEU A 62 -3.23 -2.23 -0.92
CA LEU A 62 -3.03 -0.86 -1.35
C LEU A 62 -2.87 -0.74 -2.87
N GLN A 63 -2.13 -1.66 -3.49
CA GLN A 63 -2.01 -1.72 -4.95
C GLN A 63 -3.37 -1.83 -5.64
N ARG A 64 -4.22 -2.76 -5.18
CA ARG A 64 -5.58 -2.94 -5.73
C ARG A 64 -6.44 -1.70 -5.54
N LEU A 65 -6.52 -1.19 -4.31
CA LEU A 65 -7.31 0.02 -4.01
C LEU A 65 -6.80 1.26 -4.77
N SER A 66 -5.50 1.39 -4.97
CA SER A 66 -4.92 2.51 -5.69
C SER A 66 -5.31 2.54 -7.16
N MET A 67 -5.43 1.38 -7.80
CA MET A 67 -5.91 1.27 -9.18
C MET A 67 -7.34 1.82 -9.26
N ASP A 68 -8.22 1.38 -8.37
CA ASP A 68 -9.62 1.81 -8.34
C ASP A 68 -9.77 3.33 -8.07
N LEU A 69 -8.98 3.86 -7.12
CA LEU A 69 -9.02 5.28 -6.74
C LEU A 69 -8.40 6.20 -7.78
N SER A 70 -7.35 5.74 -8.47
CA SER A 70 -6.64 6.54 -9.49
C SER A 70 -7.53 6.96 -10.65
N MET A 71 -8.58 6.18 -10.95
CA MET A 71 -9.56 6.50 -11.98
C MET A 71 -10.60 7.54 -11.54
N SER A 72 -10.78 7.71 -10.22
CA SER A 72 -11.94 8.42 -9.66
C SER A 72 -11.57 9.71 -8.91
N ILE A 73 -10.31 9.87 -8.50
CA ILE A 73 -9.88 10.95 -7.61
C ILE A 73 -8.63 11.64 -8.15
N SER A 74 -8.64 12.98 -8.15
CA SER A 74 -7.44 13.78 -8.43
C SER A 74 -6.36 13.52 -7.38
N LEU A 75 -5.25 12.93 -7.82
CA LEU A 75 -4.07 12.69 -7.00
C LEU A 75 -3.33 13.97 -6.59
N HIS A 76 -3.81 15.15 -7.00
CA HIS A 76 -3.19 16.45 -6.68
C HIS A 76 -3.90 17.20 -5.55
N SER A 77 -5.09 16.77 -5.15
CA SER A 77 -5.80 17.39 -4.03
C SER A 77 -5.00 17.27 -2.72
N PRO A 78 -5.07 18.22 -1.79
CA PRO A 78 -4.43 18.02 -0.48
C PRO A 78 -5.04 16.80 0.22
N ILE A 79 -4.19 15.88 0.72
CA ILE A 79 -4.62 14.81 1.61
C ILE A 79 -4.60 15.38 3.03
N LYS A 80 -5.75 15.37 3.68
CA LYS A 80 -5.86 15.74 5.08
C LYS A 80 -5.40 14.57 5.96
N PRO A 81 -4.73 14.83 7.10
CA PRO A 81 -4.53 13.80 8.10
C PRO A 81 -5.85 13.17 8.50
N VAL A 82 -5.87 11.85 8.65
CA VAL A 82 -7.02 11.15 9.23
C VAL A 82 -6.98 11.41 10.73
N GLU A 83 -8.11 11.81 11.29
CA GLU A 83 -8.24 11.93 12.75
C GLU A 83 -8.04 10.55 13.36
N ASN A 84 -7.01 10.45 14.20
CA ASN A 84 -6.81 9.30 15.07
C ASN A 84 -7.06 9.79 16.49
N ASN A 85 -7.94 9.11 17.21
CA ASN A 85 -8.28 9.45 18.59
C ASN A 85 -7.10 9.18 19.56
N ASN A 86 -5.98 8.65 19.07
CA ASN A 86 -4.82 8.16 19.82
C ASN A 86 -5.19 7.14 20.90
N GLU A 87 -6.33 6.49 20.77
CA GLU A 87 -6.72 5.40 21.64
C GLU A 87 -5.91 4.17 21.22
N HIS A 88 -4.97 3.77 22.08
CA HIS A 88 -4.30 2.48 21.92
C HIS A 88 -5.35 1.37 21.91
N CYS A 89 -5.12 0.37 21.06
CA CYS A 89 -6.05 -0.72 20.88
C CYS A 89 -5.36 -2.06 21.13
N ASN A 90 -6.10 -3.07 21.60
CA ASN A 90 -5.56 -4.40 21.82
C ASN A 90 -5.78 -5.26 20.57
N CYS A 91 -4.77 -6.08 20.24
CA CYS A 91 -4.86 -7.01 19.12
C CYS A 91 -6.04 -7.97 19.31
N PRO A 92 -7.00 -8.04 18.39
CA PRO A 92 -8.14 -8.95 18.53
C PRO A 92 -7.76 -10.43 18.66
N SER A 93 -6.59 -10.82 18.14
CA SER A 93 -6.12 -12.21 18.17
C SER A 93 -5.38 -12.60 19.45
N CYS A 94 -4.55 -11.73 20.03
CA CYS A 94 -3.70 -12.07 21.20
C CYS A 94 -3.93 -11.18 22.41
N GLN A 95 -4.79 -10.17 22.29
CA GLN A 95 -5.18 -9.21 23.32
C GLN A 95 -4.06 -8.34 23.89
N LYS A 96 -2.85 -8.41 23.31
CA LYS A 96 -1.75 -7.50 23.64
C LYS A 96 -1.99 -6.12 23.01
N GLU A 97 -1.52 -5.09 23.70
CA GLU A 97 -1.54 -3.71 23.21
C GLU A 97 -0.79 -3.60 21.87
N MET A 98 -1.39 -2.91 20.92
CA MET A 98 -0.80 -2.65 19.61
C MET A 98 -0.04 -1.34 19.62
N SER A 99 1.07 -1.29 18.89
CA SER A 99 1.86 -0.07 18.74
C SER A 99 1.42 0.72 17.51
N ASN A 100 1.38 2.04 17.66
CA ASN A 100 0.96 2.96 16.62
C ASN A 100 2.14 3.32 15.71
N TYR A 101 1.93 3.26 14.39
CA TYR A 101 2.94 3.63 13.39
C TYR A 101 2.39 4.61 12.36
N GLY A 102 3.18 5.65 12.08
CA GLY A 102 2.92 6.54 10.95
C GLY A 102 3.19 5.86 9.63
N TYR A 103 2.16 5.68 8.79
CA TYR A 103 2.32 5.11 7.47
C TYR A 103 3.26 5.96 6.61
N MET A 104 4.27 5.31 6.01
CA MET A 104 5.38 5.96 5.27
C MET A 104 6.15 7.00 6.10
N GLY A 105 6.20 6.84 7.42
CA GLY A 105 6.82 7.81 8.33
C GLY A 105 6.08 9.14 8.43
N SER A 106 4.86 9.22 7.89
CA SER A 106 4.02 10.42 7.95
C SER A 106 3.10 10.38 9.17
N LYS A 107 2.66 11.56 9.64
CA LYS A 107 1.58 11.70 10.63
C LYS A 107 0.19 11.76 9.99
N THR A 108 0.09 11.48 8.69
CA THR A 108 -1.15 11.58 7.93
C THR A 108 -2.10 10.42 8.25
N VAL A 109 -1.54 9.22 8.44
CA VAL A 109 -2.28 8.03 8.82
C VAL A 109 -1.45 7.30 9.87
N ILE A 110 -2.06 7.02 11.02
CA ILE A 110 -1.44 6.32 12.13
C ILE A 110 -2.16 4.98 12.28
N ILE A 111 -1.51 3.88 11.94
CA ILE A 111 -2.09 2.53 12.00
C ILE A 111 -1.63 1.80 13.26
N ASP A 112 -2.45 0.87 13.75
CA ASP A 112 -2.11 0.02 14.88
C ASP A 112 -1.49 -1.30 14.39
N ASN A 113 -0.37 -1.71 14.97
CA ASN A 113 0.36 -2.91 14.60
C ASN A 113 0.61 -3.83 15.80
N CYS A 114 0.30 -5.11 15.63
CA CYS A 114 0.68 -6.16 16.56
C CYS A 114 1.92 -6.89 16.04
N SER A 115 3.06 -6.69 16.67
CA SER A 115 4.33 -7.34 16.31
C SER A 115 4.34 -8.85 16.58
N ASP A 116 3.57 -9.32 17.56
CA ASP A 116 3.49 -10.75 17.89
C ASP A 116 2.69 -11.54 16.85
N CYS A 117 1.58 -10.98 16.38
CA CYS A 117 0.68 -11.65 15.44
C CYS A 117 0.91 -11.25 13.97
N TRP A 118 1.72 -10.21 13.73
CA TRP A 118 1.93 -9.62 12.40
C TRP A 118 0.62 -9.16 11.75
N LEU A 119 -0.27 -8.60 12.58
CA LEU A 119 -1.59 -8.08 12.20
C LEU A 119 -1.62 -6.56 12.34
N LEU A 120 -2.29 -5.91 11.40
CA LEU A 120 -2.59 -4.49 11.44
C LEU A 120 -4.08 -4.31 11.68
N TRP A 121 -4.41 -3.38 12.57
CA TRP A 121 -5.75 -2.81 12.62
C TRP A 121 -5.73 -1.48 11.88
N VAL A 122 -6.67 -1.32 10.96
CA VAL A 122 -6.78 -0.15 10.09
C VAL A 122 -8.23 0.33 10.10
N ASP A 123 -8.45 1.56 10.53
CA ASP A 123 -9.78 2.15 10.55
C ASP A 123 -10.26 2.52 9.13
N ALA A 124 -11.57 2.67 8.95
CA ALA A 124 -12.19 2.72 7.61
C ALA A 124 -11.66 3.85 6.71
N LEU A 125 -11.40 5.03 7.28
CA LEU A 125 -10.86 6.19 6.54
C LEU A 125 -9.34 6.11 6.32
N GLU A 126 -8.64 5.33 7.15
CA GLU A 126 -7.19 5.16 7.08
C GLU A 126 -6.80 4.39 5.83
N ILE A 127 -7.45 3.26 5.55
CA ILE A 127 -7.08 2.41 4.40
C ILE A 127 -7.25 3.14 3.05
N GLY A 128 -8.32 3.93 2.91
CA GLY A 128 -8.55 4.76 1.72
C GLY A 128 -7.48 5.84 1.57
N THR A 129 -7.11 6.49 2.67
CA THR A 129 -6.06 7.52 2.67
C THR A 129 -4.67 6.93 2.37
N MET A 130 -4.36 5.75 2.92
CA MET A 130 -3.14 5.01 2.59
C MET A 130 -3.08 4.66 1.11
N ALA A 131 -4.19 4.20 0.52
CA ALA A 131 -4.25 3.87 -0.90
C ALA A 131 -4.04 5.10 -1.80
N LEU A 132 -4.56 6.27 -1.41
CA LEU A 132 -4.28 7.54 -2.09
C LEU A 132 -2.82 7.98 -1.98
N LEU A 133 -2.21 7.83 -0.81
CA LEU A 133 -0.78 8.12 -0.61
C LEU A 133 0.08 7.19 -1.47
N TYR A 134 -0.25 5.89 -1.49
CA TYR A 134 0.42 4.90 -2.32
C TYR A 134 0.31 5.25 -3.82
N ALA A 135 -0.89 5.57 -4.31
CA ALA A 135 -1.11 6.00 -5.70
C ALA A 135 -0.25 7.22 -6.09
N ARG A 136 -0.10 8.19 -5.18
CA ARG A 136 0.75 9.37 -5.42
C ARG A 136 2.22 9.01 -5.50
N THR A 137 2.68 8.09 -4.65
CA THR A 137 4.08 7.69 -4.65
C THR A 137 4.45 6.93 -5.92
N GLU A 138 3.57 6.05 -6.40
CA GLU A 138 3.74 5.34 -7.67
C GLU A 138 3.78 6.34 -8.85
N LYS A 139 2.78 7.21 -8.99
CA LYS A 139 2.75 8.22 -10.07
C LYS A 139 3.96 9.16 -10.05
N ARG A 140 4.45 9.52 -8.85
CA ARG A 140 5.67 10.32 -8.71
C ARG A 140 6.91 9.54 -9.13
N SER A 141 6.96 8.24 -8.87
CA SER A 141 8.03 7.36 -9.31
C SER A 141 8.05 7.26 -10.83
N GLU A 142 6.90 6.98 -11.46
CA GLU A 142 6.74 6.93 -12.92
C GLU A 142 7.17 8.24 -13.59
N TYR A 143 6.72 9.39 -13.07
CA TYR A 143 7.13 10.70 -13.60
C TYR A 143 8.65 10.93 -13.50
N ARG A 144 9.28 10.52 -12.39
CA ARG A 144 10.74 10.64 -12.22
C ARG A 144 11.49 9.76 -13.21
N GLU A 145 11.00 8.54 -13.44
CA GLU A 145 11.57 7.60 -14.40
C GLU A 145 11.44 8.14 -15.83
N LEU A 146 10.25 8.57 -16.23
CA LEU A 146 10.01 9.21 -17.53
C LEU A 146 10.92 10.42 -17.78
N LYS A 147 11.06 11.30 -16.77
CA LYS A 147 11.94 12.47 -16.84
C LYS A 147 13.42 12.08 -16.93
N SER A 148 13.81 10.96 -16.31
CA SER A 148 15.18 10.45 -16.41
C SER A 148 15.49 9.92 -17.81
N LEU A 149 14.54 9.21 -18.42
CA LEU A 149 14.62 8.68 -19.78
C LEU A 149 14.62 9.80 -20.83
N SER A 150 13.77 10.82 -20.66
CA SER A 150 13.73 11.97 -21.57
C SER A 150 15.06 12.73 -21.54
N ARG A 151 15.59 13.02 -20.35
CA ARG A 151 16.88 13.68 -20.18
C ARG A 151 18.02 12.89 -20.83
N GLN A 152 18.02 11.57 -20.70
CA GLN A 152 19.04 10.73 -21.34
C GLN A 152 18.93 10.79 -22.87
N SER A 153 17.71 10.82 -23.41
CA SER A 153 17.47 10.96 -24.86
C SER A 153 17.95 12.31 -25.38
N ASP A 154 17.69 13.40 -24.64
CA ASP A 154 18.15 14.75 -24.99
C ASP A 154 19.69 14.82 -25.04
N LEU A 155 20.39 14.21 -24.07
CA LEU A 155 21.86 14.15 -24.04
C LEU A 155 22.44 13.38 -25.24
N VAL A 156 21.80 12.30 -25.66
CA VAL A 156 22.22 11.53 -26.85
C VAL A 156 22.00 12.37 -28.12
N ALA A 157 20.88 13.08 -28.23
CA ALA A 157 20.60 13.95 -29.36
C ALA A 157 21.62 15.11 -29.47
N ASP A 158 21.93 15.78 -28.35
CA ASP A 158 22.94 16.83 -28.30
C ASP A 158 24.31 16.31 -28.77
N TYR A 159 24.72 15.13 -28.30
CA TYR A 159 25.98 14.51 -28.73
C TYR A 159 26.01 14.22 -30.25
N MET A 160 24.92 13.68 -30.80
CA MET A 160 24.81 13.40 -32.23
C MET A 160 24.89 14.68 -33.08
N ILE A 161 24.25 15.77 -32.63
CA ILE A 161 24.30 17.07 -33.30
C ILE A 161 25.73 17.62 -33.29
N GLN A 162 26.41 17.57 -32.14
CA GLN A 162 27.80 18.04 -32.03
C GLN A 162 28.74 17.28 -32.99
N ASN A 163 28.61 15.95 -33.07
CA ASN A 163 29.40 15.14 -33.99
C ASN A 163 29.10 15.46 -35.45
N ALA A 164 27.83 15.57 -35.84
CA ALA A 164 27.47 15.91 -37.23
C ALA A 164 27.98 17.29 -37.65
N VAL A 165 27.92 18.28 -36.75
CA VAL A 165 28.48 19.60 -36.97
C VAL A 165 30.00 19.53 -37.13
N PHE A 166 30.69 18.82 -36.23
CA PHE A 166 32.14 18.63 -36.31
C PHE A 166 32.57 17.95 -37.61
N GLU A 167 31.87 16.88 -38.02
CA GLU A 167 32.12 16.21 -39.30
C GLU A 167 31.89 17.14 -40.49
N ALA A 168 30.77 17.88 -40.53
CA ALA A 168 30.50 18.84 -41.60
C ALA A 168 31.59 19.92 -41.70
N PHE A 169 32.08 20.42 -40.55
CA PHE A 169 33.22 21.34 -40.53
C PHE A 169 34.51 20.70 -41.04
N ALA A 170 34.84 19.48 -40.60
CA ALA A 170 36.05 18.78 -41.02
C ALA A 170 36.08 18.47 -42.52
N TYR A 171 34.94 18.03 -43.09
CA TYR A 171 34.81 17.78 -44.54
C TYR A 171 34.81 19.08 -45.35
N GLY A 172 34.24 20.16 -44.83
CA GLY A 172 34.27 21.48 -45.48
C GLY A 172 35.68 22.11 -45.52
N TYR A 173 36.51 21.83 -44.51
CA TYR A 173 37.87 22.38 -44.41
C TYR A 173 38.90 21.69 -45.32
N MET A 174 38.63 20.47 -45.82
CA MET A 174 39.51 19.75 -46.75
C MET A 174 39.31 20.12 -48.23
N MET A 175 38.28 20.92 -48.57
CA MET A 175 37.97 21.32 -49.95
C MET A 175 38.23 22.81 -50.21
N GLY A 176 39.11 23.44 -49.42
CA GLY A 176 39.56 24.84 -49.56
C GLY A 176 41.04 24.94 -49.91
#